data_AF-F2UHG5-F1
#
_entry.id   AF-F2UHG5-F1
#
_cell.length_a   1.000
_cell.length_b   1.000
_cell.length_c   1.000
_cell.angle_alpha   90.00
_cell.angle_beta   90.00
_cell.angle_gamma   90.00
#
_symmetry.space_group_name_H-M   'P 1'
#
loop_
_entity.id
_entity.type
_entity.pdbx_description
1 polymer ?
#
loop_
_entity_poly.entity_id
_entity_poly.type
_entity_poly.pdbx_seq_one_letter_code
_entity_poly.pdbx_strand_id
1 'polypeptide(L)' 'MSFAKTMYQTVFRRQSTTLVFIFGGCFVFERIFNPLTDGYFQSRNAGKLYSDLPCSKEE' A
#
# COMPACT_ATOMS: atom_id res chain seq x y z
N MET A 1 0.47 -17.30 -25.44
CA MET A 1 -0.29 -16.16 -24.87
C MET A 1 0.63 -15.41 -23.92
N SER A 2 0.76 -14.09 -24.05
CA SER A 2 1.54 -13.29 -23.10
C SER A 2 0.64 -12.82 -21.95
N PHE A 3 1.14 -12.89 -20.72
CA PHE A 3 0.45 -12.40 -19.53
C PHE A 3 0.00 -10.94 -19.70
N ALA A 4 0.89 -10.09 -20.23
CA ALA A 4 0.59 -8.67 -20.47
C ALA A 4 -0.55 -8.49 -21.50
N LYS A 5 -0.59 -9.32 -22.54
CA LYS A 5 -1.65 -9.29 -23.56
C LYS A 5 -3.00 -9.68 -22.98
N THR A 6 -3.02 -10.65 -22.06
CA THR A 6 -4.23 -11.10 -21.37
C THR A 6 -4.74 -10.02 -20.42
N MET A 7 -3.86 -9.44 -19.61
CA MET A 7 -4.20 -8.37 -18.67
C MET A 7 -4.73 -7.12 -19.41
N TYR A 8 -4.11 -6.75 -20.53
CA TYR A 8 -4.60 -5.65 -21.37
C TYR A 8 -6.02 -5.91 -21.88
N GLN A 9 -6.27 -7.11 -22.41
CA GLN A 9 -7.58 -7.45 -22.97
C GLN A 9 -8.69 -7.54 -21.91
N THR A 10 -8.36 -7.95 -20.69
CA THR A 10 -9.33 -8.14 -19.59
C THR A 10 -9.60 -6.84 -18.82
N VAL A 11 -8.56 -6.06 -18.52
CA VAL A 11 -8.66 -4.95 -17.55
C VAL A 11 -8.51 -3.59 -18.24
N PHE A 12 -7.51 -3.46 -19.12
CA PHE A 12 -7.09 -2.17 -19.67
C PHE A 12 -7.69 -1.81 -21.04
N ARG A 13 -8.55 -2.68 -21.60
CA ARG A 13 -9.10 -2.51 -22.96
C ARG A 13 -10.18 -1.42 -23.06
N ARG A 14 -10.94 -1.17 -21.99
CA ARG A 14 -12.00 -0.15 -21.94
C ARG A 14 -11.64 0.90 -20.89
N GLN A 15 -11.79 2.18 -21.21
CA GLN A 15 -11.46 3.26 -20.27
C GLN A 15 -12.25 3.16 -18.95
N SER A 16 -13.52 2.77 -19.01
CA SER A 16 -14.34 2.57 -17.81
C SER A 16 -13.83 1.44 -16.91
N THR A 17 -13.39 0.31 -17.48
CA THR A 17 -12.84 -0.81 -16.68
C THR A 17 -11.46 -0.48 -16.12
N THR A 18 -10.66 0.27 -16.88
CA THR A 18 -9.37 0.78 -16.41
C THR A 18 -9.54 1.67 -15.18
N LEU A 19 -10.47 2.63 -15.20
CA LEU A 19 -10.70 3.53 -14.07
C LEU A 19 -11.15 2.78 -12.81
N VAL A 20 -12.10 1.83 -12.95
CA VAL A 20 -12.55 0.99 -11.83
C VAL A 20 -11.39 0.19 -11.25
N PHE A 21 -10.54 -0.38 -12.10
CA PHE A 21 -9.38 -1.14 -11.65
C PHE A 21 -8.36 -0.26 -10.93
N ILE A 22 -8.10 0.96 -11.41
CA ILE A 22 -7.18 1.91 -10.78
C ILE A 22 -7.72 2.31 -9.41
N PHE A 23 -8.99 2.70 -9.30
CA PHE A 23 -9.57 3.12 -8.01
C PHE A 23 -9.65 1.96 -7.01
N GLY A 24 -10.09 0.78 -7.45
CA GLY A 24 -10.10 -0.42 -6.62
C GLY A 24 -8.69 -0.83 -6.19
N GLY A 25 -7.74 -0.76 -7.11
CA GLY A 25 -6.32 -1.02 -6.85
C GLY A 25 -5.73 -0.03 -5.86
N CYS A 26 -6.07 1.27 -5.96
CA CYS A 26 -5.62 2.31 -5.04
C CYS A 26 -6.08 2.04 -3.60
N PHE A 27 -7.36 1.68 -3.42
CA PHE A 27 -7.91 1.36 -2.09
C PHE A 27 -7.22 0.14 -1.45
N VAL A 28 -7.02 -0.93 -2.23
CA VAL A 28 -6.32 -2.13 -1.75
C VAL A 28 -4.85 -1.82 -1.46
N PHE A 29 -4.22 -1.01 -2.32
CA PHE A 29 -2.83 -0.59 -2.16
C PHE A 29 -2.65 0.22 -0.88
N GLU A 30 -3.47 1.23 -0.62
CA GLU A 30 -3.39 2.04 0.60
C GLU A 30 -3.45 1.17 1.87
N ARG A 31 -4.40 0.24 1.92
CA ARG A 31 -4.63 -0.61 3.10
C ARG A 31 -3.44 -1.52 3.42
N ILE A 32 -2.66 -1.88 2.41
CA ILE A 32 -1.49 -2.77 2.52
C ILE A 32 -0.20 -1.95 2.67
N PHE A 33 -0.03 -0.92 1.86
CA PHE A 33 1.22 -0.17 1.75
C PHE A 33 1.48 0.67 2.98
N ASN A 34 0.47 1.36 3.53
CA ASN A 34 0.63 2.19 4.73
C ASN A 34 1.21 1.41 5.93
N PRO A 35 0.60 0.31 6.40
CA PRO A 35 1.16 -0.42 7.54
C PRO A 35 2.52 -1.08 7.22
N LEU A 36 2.77 -1.46 5.97
CA LEU A 36 4.06 -1.99 5.57
C LEU A 36 5.16 -0.93 5.65
N THR A 37 4.91 0.27 5.12
CA THR A 37 5.89 1.36 5.16
C THR A 37 6.09 1.88 6.58
N ASP A 38 5.03 1.97 7.38
CA ASP A 38 5.11 2.36 8.78
C ASP A 38 5.93 1.34 9.58
N GLY A 39 5.66 0.04 9.39
CA GLY A 39 6.43 -1.02 10.04
C GLY A 39 7.90 -1.01 9.61
N TYR A 40 8.18 -0.81 8.33
CA TYR A 40 9.55 -0.66 7.84
C TYR A 40 10.24 0.57 8.46
N PHE A 41 9.55 1.71 8.50
CA PHE A 41 10.10 2.94 9.08
C PHE A 41 10.36 2.82 10.59
N GLN A 42 9.41 2.25 11.33
CA GLN A 42 9.54 2.00 12.77
C GLN A 42 10.69 1.04 13.05
N SER A 43 10.80 -0.06 12.31
CA SER A 43 11.91 -1.02 12.45
C SER A 43 13.27 -0.35 12.20
N ARG A 44 13.36 0.51 11.19
CA ARG A 44 14.60 1.22 10.85
C ARG A 44 14.98 2.32 11.85
N ASN A 45 14.01 2.90 12.54
CA ASN A 45 14.21 4.01 13.48
C ASN A 45 13.93 3.63 14.94
N ALA A 46 13.92 2.33 15.25
CA ALA A 46 13.66 1.81 16.58
C ALA A 46 14.55 2.49 17.64
N GLY A 47 13.93 2.91 18.75
CA GLY A 47 14.57 3.62 19.86
C GLY A 47 14.68 5.13 19.67
N LYS A 48 14.31 5.67 18.50
CA LYS A 48 14.28 7.12 18.23
C LYS A 48 12.86 7.68 18.13
N LEU A 49 11.86 6.82 17.91
CA LEU A 49 10.48 7.27 17.81
C LEU A 49 9.96 7.70 19.18
N TYR A 50 9.06 8.68 19.19
CA TYR A 50 8.41 9.13 20.41
C TYR A 50 7.69 7.98 21.14
N SER A 51 7.13 7.03 20.39
CA SER A 51 6.52 5.78 20.90
C SER A 51 7.49 4.88 21.68
N ASP A 52 8.79 5.01 21.45
CA ASP A 52 9.80 4.19 22.11
C ASP A 52 10.29 4.82 23.43
N LEU A 53 10.08 6.13 23.59
CA LEU A 53 10.51 6.88 24.78
C LEU A 53 9.74 6.42 26.03
N PRO A 54 10.39 6.37 27.20
CA PRO A 54 9.74 5.94 28.43
C PRO A 54 8.57 6.84 28.84
N CYS A 55 8.68 8.16 28.60
CA CYS A 55 7.65 9.15 28.95
C CYS A 55 6.31 8.94 28.20
N SER A 56 6.33 8.32 27.01
CA SER A 56 5.10 8.06 26.25
C SER A 56 4.39 6.75 26.62
N LYS A 57 4.96 5.95 27.53
CA LYS A 57 4.41 4.66 27.99
C LYS A 57 3.63 4.76 29.30
N GLU A 58 3.58 5.94 29.89
CA GLU A 58 3.03 6.19 31.23
C GLU A 58 1.62 6.82 31.21
N GLU A 59 1.01 7.01 30.03
CA GLU A 59 -0.42 7.33 29.84
C GLU A 59 -1.21 6.10 29.37
#